data_AF-A0A3R7KG54-F1
#
_entry.id   AF-A0A3R7KG54-F1
#
_cell.length_a   1.000
_cell.length_b   1.000
_cell.length_c   1.000
_cell.angle_alpha   90.00
_cell.angle_beta   90.00
_cell.angle_gamma   90.00
#
_symmetry.space_group_name_H-M   'P 1'
#
loop_
_entity.id
_entity.type
_entity.pdbx_description
1 polymer ?
#
loop_
_entity_poly.entity_id
_entity_poly.type
_entity_poly.pdbx_seq_one_letter_code
_entity_poly.pdbx_strand_id
1 'polypeptide(L)'
;GFMVPRDSIPDYWIWGYYLAFHSYSFESFVFKQFENETSEEARGILIKYGMENVDVTRDMLLLVAYIVGFQAIFMCILWKFHTGRR
;
A
#
# COMPACT_ATOMS: atom_id res chain seq x y z
N GLY A 1 -5.73 -5.67 2.91
CA GLY A 1 -6.07 -4.28 3.24
C GLY A 1 -7.57 -4.10 3.34
N PHE A 2 -8.23 -3.83 2.20
CA PHE A 2 -9.68 -3.58 2.17
C PHE A 2 -10.55 -4.85 2.21
N MET A 3 -10.27 -5.85 1.37
CA MET A 3 -11.08 -7.09 1.31
C MET A 3 -10.79 -8.05 2.46
N VAL A 4 -9.53 -8.11 2.88
CA VAL A 4 -9.06 -8.92 4.02
C VAL A 4 -8.22 -8.01 4.91
N PRO A 5 -8.64 -7.76 6.17
CA PRO A 5 -7.84 -7.03 7.15
C PRO A 5 -6.50 -7.72 7.39
N ARG A 6 -5.45 -6.94 7.66
CA ARG A 6 -4.08 -7.46 7.83
C ARG A 6 -4.01 -8.59 8.86
N ASP A 7 -4.66 -8.39 10.01
CA ASP A 7 -4.64 -9.33 11.14
C ASP A 7 -5.42 -10.63 10.89
N SER A 8 -6.19 -10.69 9.80
CA SER A 8 -6.90 -11.90 9.37
C SER A 8 -6.12 -12.72 8.33
N ILE A 9 -4.95 -12.24 7.88
CA ILE A 9 -4.12 -12.93 6.89
C ILE A 9 -3.20 -13.92 7.60
N PRO A 10 -3.16 -15.21 7.20
CA PRO A 10 -2.22 -16.17 7.77
C PRO A 10 -0.76 -15.72 7.61
N ASP A 11 0.08 -15.94 8.63
CA ASP A 11 1.46 -15.45 8.66
C ASP A 11 2.28 -15.83 7.43
N TYR A 12 2.08 -17.03 6.88
CA TYR A 12 2.79 -17.49 5.68
C TYR A 12 2.36 -16.78 4.37
N TRP A 13 1.26 -16.02 4.39
CA TRP A 13 0.78 -15.19 3.28
C TRP A 13 0.91 -13.69 3.51
N ILE A 14 1.33 -13.26 4.71
CA ILE A 14 1.38 -11.83 5.06
C ILE A 14 2.28 -11.02 4.13
N TRP A 15 3.29 -11.65 3.52
CA TRP A 15 4.16 -11.01 2.52
C TRP A 15 3.37 -10.45 1.33
N GLY A 16 2.25 -11.09 0.94
CA GLY A 16 1.38 -10.62 -0.13
C GLY A 16 0.72 -9.28 0.19
N TYR A 17 0.39 -9.04 1.47
CA TYR A 17 -0.10 -7.74 1.95
C TYR A 17 0.92 -6.63 1.68
N TYR A 18 2.21 -6.89 1.96
CA TYR A 18 3.29 -5.93 1.79
C TYR A 18 3.73 -5.76 0.33
N LEU A 19 3.61 -6.82 -0.49
CA LEU A 19 3.93 -6.74 -1.92
C LEU A 19 2.87 -5.96 -2.71
N ALA A 20 1.63 -6.00 -2.25
CA ALA A 20 0.51 -5.26 -2.81
C ALA A 20 0.64 -3.76 -2.52
N PHE A 21 1.21 -2.99 -3.44
CA PHE A 21 1.42 -1.54 -3.25
C PHE A 21 0.15 -0.77 -2.86
N HIS A 22 -1.03 -1.24 -3.30
CA HIS A 22 -2.31 -0.63 -2.98
C HIS A 22 -2.69 -0.73 -1.50
N SER A 23 -2.09 -1.64 -0.73
CA SER A 23 -2.28 -1.72 0.73
C SER A 23 -1.88 -0.40 1.41
N TYR A 24 -0.77 0.20 1.00
CA TYR A 24 -0.24 1.44 1.58
C TYR A 24 -1.13 2.65 1.24
N SER A 25 -1.63 2.74 -0.01
CA SER A 25 -2.59 3.80 -0.38
C SER A 25 -3.88 3.68 0.42
N PHE A 26 -4.40 2.46 0.58
CA PHE A 26 -5.62 2.21 1.33
C PHE A 26 -5.45 2.55 2.82
N GLU A 27 -4.35 2.10 3.44
CA GLU A 27 -4.00 2.39 4.83
C GLU A 27 -3.95 3.90 5.08
N SER A 28 -3.21 4.63 4.23
CA SER A 28 -3.12 6.09 4.30
C SER A 28 -4.44 6.81 4.08
N PHE A 29 -5.26 6.39 3.10
CA PHE A 29 -6.54 7.04 2.82
C PHE A 29 -7.57 6.83 3.92
N VAL A 30 -7.69 5.61 4.45
CA VAL A 30 -8.61 5.33 5.55
C VAL A 30 -8.20 6.10 6.79
N PHE A 31 -6.90 6.10 7.14
CA PHE A 31 -6.41 6.88 8.27
C PHE A 31 -6.69 8.37 8.08
N LYS A 32 -6.30 8.96 6.94
CA LYS A 32 -6.54 10.38 6.67
C LYS A 32 -8.01 10.78 6.63
N GLN A 33 -8.89 9.88 6.21
CA GLN A 33 -10.33 10.14 6.21
C GLN A 33 -10.89 10.28 7.64
N PHE A 34 -10.34 9.54 8.61
CA PHE A 34 -10.90 9.44 9.96
C PHE A 34 -10.00 10.03 11.06
N GLU A 35 -8.79 10.49 10.76
CA GLU A 35 -7.81 10.94 11.77
C GLU A 35 -8.30 12.11 12.65
N ASN A 36 -9.24 12.93 12.15
CA ASN A 36 -9.82 14.05 12.88
C ASN A 36 -11.29 13.82 13.28
N GLU A 37 -11.84 12.63 13.01
CA GLU A 37 -13.22 12.29 13.34
C GLU A 37 -13.30 11.74 14.77
N THR A 38 -14.24 12.25 15.55
CA THR A 38 -14.36 11.91 16.99
C THR A 38 -15.46 10.88 17.28
N SER A 39 -16.16 10.40 16.25
CA SER A 39 -17.26 9.45 16.41
C SER A 39 -16.75 8.05 16.77
N GLU A 40 -17.54 7.31 17.55
CA GLU A 40 -17.19 5.94 17.93
C GLU A 40 -17.16 5.02 16.70
N GLU A 41 -17.99 5.30 15.70
CA GLU A 41 -18.06 4.57 14.44
C GLU A 41 -16.75 4.72 13.64
N ALA A 42 -16.21 5.94 13.53
CA ALA A 42 -14.94 6.20 12.85
C ALA A 42 -13.78 5.44 13.53
N ARG A 43 -13.72 5.50 14.87
CA ARG A 43 -12.74 4.75 15.64
C ARG A 43 -12.90 3.25 15.46
N GLY A 44 -14.14 2.75 15.44
CA GLY A 44 -14.45 1.35 15.18
C GLY A 44 -13.96 0.87 13.82
N ILE A 45 -14.02 1.72 12.78
CA ILE A 45 -13.46 1.42 11.46
C ILE A 45 -11.94 1.30 11.51
N LEU A 46 -11.25 2.25 12.15
CA LEU A 46 -9.79 2.23 12.27
C LEU A 46 -9.30 1.00 13.04
N ILE A 47 -9.94 0.65 14.15
CA ILE A 47 -9.64 -0.56 14.94
C ILE A 47 -9.85 -1.82 14.09
N LYS A 48 -11.00 -1.92 13.40
CA LYS A 48 -11.34 -3.11 12.60
C LYS A 48 -10.31 -3.43 11.52
N TYR A 49 -9.68 -2.41 10.95
CA TYR A 49 -8.66 -2.57 9.92
C TYR A 49 -7.22 -2.51 10.45
N GLY A 50 -7.02 -2.26 11.75
CA GLY A 50 -5.69 -2.11 12.35
C GLY A 50 -4.96 -0.83 11.94
N MET A 51 -5.71 0.26 11.69
CA MET A 51 -5.24 1.51 11.07
C MET A 51 -5.26 2.68 12.04
N GLU A 52 -5.20 2.45 13.35
CA GLU A 52 -5.26 3.53 14.34
C GLU A 52 -4.02 4.42 14.35
N ASN A 53 -2.88 3.90 13.88
CA ASN A 53 -1.58 4.57 13.97
C ASN A 53 -0.79 4.37 12.67
N VAL A 54 -1.31 4.93 11.57
CA VAL A 54 -0.67 4.82 10.25
C VAL A 54 0.42 5.87 10.07
N ASP A 55 1.61 5.44 9.70
CA ASP A 55 2.67 6.33 9.23
C ASP A 55 2.47 6.62 7.73
N VAL A 56 1.68 7.67 7.46
CA VAL A 56 1.35 8.08 6.09
C VAL A 56 2.61 8.48 5.30
N THR A 57 3.62 9.06 5.96
CA THR A 57 4.85 9.46 5.28
C THR A 57 5.63 8.23 4.80
N ARG A 58 5.77 7.21 5.65
CA ARG A 58 6.38 5.93 5.27
C ARG A 58 5.63 5.28 4.10
N ASP A 59 4.31 5.25 4.17
CA ASP A 59 3.48 4.64 3.12
C ASP A 59 3.64 5.37 1.78
N MET A 60 3.67 6.71 1.79
CA MET A 60 3.94 7.49 0.56
C MET A 60 5.34 7.24 0.01
N LEU A 61 6.36 7.10 0.87
CA LEU A 61 7.72 6.77 0.44
C LEU A 61 7.79 5.37 -0.19
N LEU A 62 7.07 4.39 0.35
CA LEU A 62 6.96 3.06 -0.24
C LEU A 62 6.31 3.12 -1.63
N LEU A 63 5.24 3.91 -1.80
CA LEU A 63 4.61 4.11 -3.11
C LEU A 63 5.56 4.74 -4.13
N VAL A 64 6.34 5.76 -3.71
CA VAL A 64 7.38 6.34 -4.56
C VAL A 64 8.42 5.30 -4.96
N ALA A 65 8.87 4.46 -4.02
CA ALA A 65 9.80 3.38 -4.29
C ALA A 65 9.23 2.38 -5.32
N TYR A 66 7.94 2.03 -5.22
CA TYR A 66 7.25 1.21 -6.22
C TYR A 66 7.22 1.86 -7.60
N ILE A 67 6.91 3.16 -7.68
CA ILE A 67 6.91 3.91 -8.96
C ILE A 67 8.28 3.83 -9.60
N VAL A 68 9.34 4.17 -8.87
CA VAL A 68 10.72 4.13 -9.37
C VAL A 68 11.11 2.70 -9.77
N GLY A 69 10.78 1.71 -8.95
CA GLY A 69 11.06 0.30 -9.21
C GLY A 69 10.39 -0.20 -10.48
N PHE A 70 9.10 0.06 -10.66
CA PHE A 70 8.38 -0.34 -11.87
C PHE A 70 8.87 0.40 -13.12
N GLN A 71 9.20 1.69 -13.01
CA GLN A 71 9.81 2.44 -14.11
C GLN A 71 11.17 1.86 -14.50
N ALA A 72 12.01 1.52 -13.52
CA ALA A 72 13.31 0.90 -13.77
C ALA A 72 13.16 -0.49 -14.42
N ILE A 73 12.26 -1.34 -13.90
CA ILE A 73 11.97 -2.65 -14.50
C ILE A 73 11.49 -2.48 -15.95
N PHE A 74 10.54 -1.58 -16.19
CA PHE A 74 10.03 -1.30 -17.53
C PHE A 74 11.14 -0.77 -18.46
N MET A 75 11.97 0.15 -17.99
CA MET A 75 13.13 0.67 -18.72
C MET A 75 14.13 -0.44 -19.05
N CYS A 76 14.42 -1.35 -18.11
CA CYS A 76 15.29 -2.50 -18.34
C CYS A 76 14.69 -3.48 -19.36
N ILE A 77 13.37 -3.71 -19.32
CA ILE A 77 12.67 -4.54 -20.32
C ILE A 77 12.81 -3.90 -21.70
N LEU A 78 12.53 -2.60 -21.84
CA LEU A 78 12.69 -1.90 -23.11
C LEU A 78 14.14 -1.86 -23.59
N TRP A 79 15.11 -1.69 -22.68
CA TRP A 79 16.53 -1.72 -22.99
C TRP A 79 17.08 -3.12 -23.33
N LYS A 80 16.38 -4.19 -22.95
CA LYS A 80 16.78 -5.55 -23.33
C LYS A 80 16.07 -6.04 -24.59
N PHE A 81 14.78 -5.74 -24.72
CA PHE A 81 13.91 -6.33 -25.74
C PHE A 81 13.46 -5.35 -26.84
N HIS A 82 13.67 -4.04 -26.65
CA HIS A 82 13.11 -3.00 -27.51
C HIS A 82 14.16 -1.99 -27.98
N THR A 83 15.40 -2.46 -28.15
CA THR A 83 16.61 -1.64 -28.39
C THR A 83 17.29 -2.00 -29.71
N GLY A 84 16.49 -2.30 -30.75
CA GLY A 84 17.02 -2.63 -32.06
C GLY A 84 16.01 -2.58 -33.19
N ARG A 85 16.14 -1.53 -34.02
CA ARG A 85 15.86 -1.45 -35.47
C ARG A 85 14.40 -1.58 -35.94
N ARG A 86 13.77 -0.43 -36.14
CA ARG A 86 13.19 -0.08 -37.44
C ARG A 86 13.82 1.22 -37.90
#